data_AF-A0AAD9MQC2-F1
#
_entry.id   AF-A0AAD9MQC2-F1
#
_cell.length_a   1.000
_cell.length_b   1.000
_cell.length_c   1.000
_cell.angle_alpha   90.00
_cell.angle_beta   90.00
_cell.angle_gamma   90.00
#
_symmetry.space_group_name_H-M   'P 1'
#
loop_
_entity.id
_entity.type
_entity.pdbx_description
1 polymer ?
#
loop_
_entity_poly.entity_id
_entity_poly.type
_entity_poly.pdbx_seq_one_letter_code
_entity_poly.pdbx_strand_id
1 'polypeptide(L)'
;MDQIEHVDGIQHVKEVLIQLKDLKGCPENTLSVSKDIFGSELSSSDATLIKLKQHPKDMEIFKDFMRVCLGAITAVLEKQYKKYFALNISGVLRRETKSAWTHNIDAEEVMGMFSALKNKVPSATICYLSSKMRAVKNRTVKYLDKMPKERRELILKKAINFAQKQRQRKRKKQKNILEEILNRMAEKDQAKDNAARRKVEKKLKEIKPINKNTLLEVFPDLRVTVETLEELLEGKLWAEICAIFGMKTTCRYHIMD
;
A
#
# COMPACT_ATOMS: atom_id res chain seq x y z
N MET A 1 -12.87 -27.51 11.88
CA MET A 1 -13.79 -26.36 11.88
C MET A 1 -14.39 -26.33 10.50
N ASP A 2 -15.64 -26.76 10.38
CA ASP A 2 -16.39 -26.65 9.14
C ASP A 2 -16.47 -25.18 8.75
N GLN A 3 -16.10 -24.87 7.51
CA GLN A 3 -16.15 -23.51 6.99
C GLN A 3 -17.62 -23.15 6.79
N ILE A 4 -18.16 -22.35 7.72
CA ILE A 4 -19.52 -21.81 7.57
C ILE A 4 -19.49 -20.79 6.43
N GLU A 5 -20.34 -20.99 5.41
CA GLU A 5 -20.47 -20.04 4.30
C GLU A 5 -20.94 -18.68 4.85
N HIS A 6 -20.39 -17.57 4.35
CA HIS A 6 -20.66 -16.22 4.87
C HIS A 6 -22.16 -15.88 4.97
N VAL A 7 -22.96 -16.34 3.99
CA VAL A 7 -24.41 -16.14 3.97
C VAL A 7 -25.12 -16.96 5.05
N ASP A 8 -24.66 -18.16 5.34
CA ASP A 8 -25.22 -19.02 6.39
C ASP A 8 -24.80 -18.51 7.78
N GLY A 9 -23.63 -17.90 7.90
CA GLY A 9 -23.21 -17.18 9.11
C GLY A 9 -24.17 -16.04 9.48
N ILE A 10 -24.69 -15.29 8.50
CA ILE A 10 -25.69 -14.23 8.75
C ILE A 10 -26.99 -14.82 9.30
N GLN A 11 -27.39 -16.00 8.81
CA GLN A 11 -28.58 -16.69 9.31
C GLN A 11 -28.39 -17.15 10.76
N HIS A 12 -27.22 -17.68 11.08
CA HIS A 12 -26.88 -18.08 12.44
C HIS A 12 -26.89 -16.89 13.41
N VAL A 13 -26.40 -15.71 12.99
CA VAL A 13 -26.48 -14.47 13.79
C VAL A 13 -27.93 -14.01 14.02
N LYS A 14 -28.84 -14.22 13.05
CA LYS A 14 -30.27 -13.94 13.26
C LYS A 14 -30.88 -14.86 14.31
N GLU A 15 -30.54 -16.15 14.30
CA GLU A 15 -31.00 -17.12 15.29
C GLU A 15 -30.50 -16.76 16.70
N VAL A 16 -29.23 -16.39 16.82
CA VAL A 16 -28.63 -15.88 18.07
C VAL A 16 -29.37 -14.64 18.58
N LEU A 17 -29.73 -13.70 17.70
CA LEU A 17 -30.49 -12.50 18.08
C LEU A 17 -31.90 -12.82 18.61
N ILE A 18 -32.56 -13.83 18.06
CA ILE A 18 -33.86 -14.29 18.56
C ILE A 18 -33.69 -14.85 19.97
N GLN A 19 -32.71 -15.74 20.17
CA GLN A 19 -32.42 -16.31 21.49
C GLN A 19 -32.05 -15.24 22.52
N LEU A 20 -31.27 -14.23 22.15
CA LEU A 20 -30.93 -13.10 23.04
C LEU A 20 -32.16 -12.26 23.42
N LYS A 21 -33.13 -12.08 22.51
CA LYS A 21 -34.39 -11.40 22.80
C LYS A 21 -35.29 -12.22 23.72
N ASP A 22 -35.33 -13.54 23.52
CA ASP A 22 -36.08 -14.46 24.38
C ASP A 22 -35.48 -14.49 25.80
N LEU A 23 -34.15 -14.57 25.91
CA LEU A 23 -33.43 -14.48 27.18
C LEU A 23 -33.58 -13.11 27.86
N LYS A 24 -33.73 -12.02 27.10
CA LYS A 24 -34.04 -10.70 27.66
C LYS A 24 -35.45 -10.64 28.27
N GLY A 25 -36.41 -11.38 27.70
CA GLY A 25 -37.77 -11.53 28.23
C GLY A 25 -37.78 -12.32 29.54
N CYS A 26 -37.02 -13.42 29.59
CA CYS A 26 -36.91 -14.30 30.74
C CYS A 26 -35.43 -14.49 31.16
N PRO A 27 -34.82 -13.51 31.85
CA PRO A 27 -33.39 -13.56 32.21
C PRO A 27 -33.04 -14.68 33.19
N GLU A 28 -34.00 -15.19 33.95
CA GLU A 28 -33.80 -16.36 34.84
C GLU A 28 -33.39 -17.62 34.07
N ASN A 29 -33.82 -17.75 32.81
CA ASN A 29 -33.51 -18.91 31.98
C ASN A 29 -32.01 -19.00 31.67
N THR A 30 -31.25 -17.90 31.79
CA THR A 30 -29.79 -17.92 31.57
C THR A 30 -29.06 -18.85 32.54
N LEU A 31 -29.63 -19.10 33.73
CA LEU A 31 -29.07 -19.98 34.75
C LEU A 31 -29.38 -21.47 34.48
N SER A 32 -30.42 -21.78 33.71
CA SER A 32 -30.89 -23.14 33.45
C SER A 32 -30.53 -23.69 32.07
N VAL A 33 -29.92 -22.90 31.18
CA VAL A 33 -29.60 -23.34 29.81
C VAL A 33 -28.56 -24.47 29.81
N SER A 34 -28.82 -25.52 29.02
CA SER A 34 -27.91 -26.66 28.79
C SER A 34 -27.01 -26.47 27.56
N LYS A 35 -27.34 -25.51 26.70
CA LYS A 35 -26.59 -25.15 25.48
C LYS A 35 -26.15 -23.69 25.54
N ASP A 36 -25.04 -23.40 24.88
CA ASP A 36 -24.59 -22.03 24.64
C ASP A 36 -25.49 -21.34 23.61
N ILE A 37 -25.40 -20.02 23.52
CA ILE A 37 -26.10 -19.14 22.58
C ILE A 37 -25.78 -19.52 21.12
N PHE A 38 -24.62 -20.13 20.88
CA PHE A 38 -24.23 -20.67 19.57
C PHE A 38 -24.62 -22.15 19.35
N GLY A 39 -25.41 -22.74 20.25
CA GLY A 39 -25.95 -24.10 20.13
C GLY A 39 -25.03 -25.23 20.58
N SER A 40 -23.82 -24.93 21.04
CA SER A 40 -22.88 -25.93 21.58
C SER A 40 -23.32 -26.41 22.97
N GLU A 41 -23.13 -27.69 23.29
CA GLU A 41 -23.47 -28.21 24.61
C GLU A 41 -22.52 -27.68 25.69
N LEU A 42 -23.08 -27.24 26.82
CA LEU A 42 -22.30 -26.76 27.95
C LEU A 42 -21.82 -27.97 28.76
N SER A 43 -20.50 -28.11 28.91
CA SER A 43 -19.91 -29.18 29.71
C SER A 43 -20.37 -29.08 31.17
N SER A 44 -21.05 -30.12 31.65
CA SER A 44 -21.56 -30.20 33.02
C SER A 44 -20.44 -30.36 34.06
N SER A 45 -19.20 -30.65 33.63
CA SER A 45 -18.04 -30.86 34.50
C SER A 45 -17.19 -29.60 34.70
N ASP A 46 -17.55 -28.46 34.10
CA ASP A 46 -16.79 -27.22 34.23
C ASP A 46 -17.09 -26.53 35.58
N ALA A 47 -16.06 -26.44 36.43
CA ALA A 47 -16.14 -25.80 37.74
C ALA A 47 -16.55 -24.32 37.67
N THR A 48 -16.27 -23.65 36.55
CA THR A 48 -16.62 -22.25 36.30
C THR A 48 -18.11 -22.10 36.01
N LEU A 49 -18.65 -22.99 35.17
CA LEU A 49 -20.07 -23.03 34.81
C LEU A 49 -20.94 -23.33 36.03
N ILE A 50 -20.51 -24.26 36.88
CA ILE A 50 -21.21 -24.61 38.12
C ILE A 50 -21.31 -23.39 39.06
N LYS A 51 -20.26 -22.57 39.15
CA LYS A 51 -20.28 -21.33 39.95
C LYS A 51 -21.20 -20.26 39.35
N LEU A 52 -21.20 -20.12 38.02
CA LEU A 52 -22.04 -19.13 37.32
C LEU A 52 -23.53 -19.48 37.31
N LYS A 53 -23.87 -20.78 37.43
CA LYS A 53 -25.26 -21.25 37.57
C LYS A 53 -25.80 -21.21 39.00
N GLN A 54 -25.00 -20.78 39.98
CA GLN A 54 -25.49 -20.63 41.34
C GLN A 54 -26.55 -19.54 41.40
N HIS A 55 -27.61 -19.78 42.17
CA HIS A 55 -28.66 -18.80 42.37
C HIS A 55 -28.08 -17.51 42.96
N PRO A 56 -28.28 -16.34 42.31
CA PRO A 56 -27.81 -15.07 42.84
C PRO A 56 -28.57 -14.73 44.13
N LYS A 57 -27.87 -14.05 45.06
CA LYS A 57 -28.42 -13.65 46.37
C LYS A 57 -29.63 -12.71 46.22
N ASP A 58 -29.59 -11.83 45.22
CA ASP A 58 -30.67 -10.89 44.90
C ASP A 58 -31.14 -11.12 43.46
N MET A 59 -32.22 -11.89 43.31
CA MET A 59 -32.73 -12.28 41.99
C MET A 59 -33.28 -11.09 41.19
N GLU A 60 -33.89 -10.10 41.85
CA GLU A 60 -34.46 -8.93 41.18
C GLU A 60 -33.37 -8.03 40.56
N ILE A 61 -32.29 -7.77 41.29
CA ILE A 61 -31.15 -7.00 40.77
C ILE A 61 -30.47 -7.73 39.61
N PHE A 62 -30.37 -9.06 39.70
CA PHE A 62 -29.83 -9.88 38.62
C PHE A 62 -30.68 -9.78 37.35
N LYS A 63 -32.01 -9.85 37.46
CA LYS A 63 -32.93 -9.70 36.31
C LYS A 63 -32.74 -8.36 35.62
N ASP A 64 -32.69 -7.27 36.38
CA ASP A 64 -32.54 -5.92 35.84
C ASP A 64 -31.19 -5.75 35.14
N PHE A 65 -30.11 -6.21 35.78
CA PHE A 65 -28.78 -6.14 35.20
C PHE A 65 -28.68 -6.94 33.89
N MET A 66 -29.16 -8.19 33.91
CA MET A 66 -29.15 -9.05 32.72
C MET A 66 -30.00 -8.47 31.59
N ARG A 67 -31.15 -7.87 31.89
CA ARG A 67 -32.01 -7.22 30.89
C ARG A 67 -31.31 -6.03 30.22
N VAL A 68 -30.56 -5.23 31.00
CA VAL A 68 -29.75 -4.11 30.48
C VAL A 68 -28.61 -4.62 29.61
N CYS A 69 -27.84 -5.61 30.08
CA CYS A 69 -26.71 -6.19 29.33
C CYS A 69 -27.15 -6.85 28.03
N LEU A 70 -28.16 -7.72 28.07
CA LEU A 70 -28.70 -8.38 26.88
C LEU A 70 -29.33 -7.35 25.92
N GLY A 71 -29.96 -6.31 26.46
CA GLY A 71 -30.46 -5.18 25.68
C GLY A 71 -29.36 -4.44 24.91
N ALA A 72 -28.25 -4.13 25.56
CA ALA A 72 -27.10 -3.46 24.94
C ALA A 72 -26.45 -4.34 23.85
N ILE A 73 -26.27 -5.63 24.13
CA ILE A 73 -25.72 -6.61 23.17
C ILE A 73 -26.62 -6.69 21.93
N THR A 74 -27.94 -6.81 22.14
CA THR A 74 -28.93 -6.83 21.04
C THR A 74 -28.85 -5.58 20.19
N ALA A 75 -28.78 -4.39 20.81
CA ALA A 75 -28.70 -3.12 20.09
C ALA A 75 -27.42 -2.99 19.24
N VAL A 76 -26.28 -3.45 19.76
CA VAL A 76 -25.02 -3.46 19.02
C VAL A 76 -25.09 -4.40 17.83
N LEU A 77 -25.58 -5.63 18.03
CA LEU A 77 -25.72 -6.62 16.96
C LEU A 77 -26.70 -6.15 15.88
N GLU A 78 -27.84 -5.60 16.24
CA GLU A 78 -28.79 -5.01 15.29
C GLU A 78 -28.19 -3.86 14.50
N LYS A 79 -27.39 -2.99 15.14
CA LYS A 79 -26.71 -1.89 14.46
C LYS A 79 -25.65 -2.40 13.47
N GLN A 80 -24.83 -3.37 13.86
CA GLN A 80 -23.75 -3.91 13.03
C GLN A 80 -24.30 -4.68 11.82
N TYR A 81 -25.36 -5.46 12.02
CA TYR A 81 -25.92 -6.32 10.97
C TYR A 81 -27.14 -5.72 10.27
N LYS A 82 -27.55 -4.47 10.57
CA LYS A 82 -28.72 -3.79 10.00
C LYS A 82 -28.80 -3.93 8.47
N LYS A 83 -27.68 -3.72 7.78
CA LYS A 83 -27.59 -3.83 6.32
C LYS A 83 -27.73 -5.27 5.83
N TYR A 84 -27.16 -6.23 6.56
CA TYR A 84 -27.23 -7.65 6.23
C TYR A 84 -28.62 -8.25 6.48
N PHE A 85 -29.36 -7.75 7.47
CA PHE A 85 -30.72 -8.22 7.74
C PHE A 85 -31.76 -7.69 6.75
N ALA A 86 -31.52 -6.50 6.19
CA ALA A 86 -32.35 -5.93 5.14
C ALA A 86 -32.14 -6.58 3.75
N LEU A 87 -31.09 -7.40 3.58
CA LEU A 87 -30.84 -8.12 2.34
C LEU A 87 -31.78 -9.32 2.21
N ASN A 88 -32.52 -9.36 1.11
CA ASN A 88 -33.25 -10.56 0.70
C ASN A 88 -32.26 -11.57 0.12
N ILE A 89 -32.02 -12.66 0.86
CA ILE A 89 -31.11 -13.72 0.44
C ILE A 89 -31.77 -14.53 -0.68
N SER A 90 -31.52 -14.15 -1.93
CA SER A 90 -31.93 -14.93 -3.09
C SER A 90 -30.94 -16.07 -3.38
N GLY A 91 -31.40 -17.14 -4.04
CA GLY A 91 -30.53 -18.22 -4.50
C GLY A 91 -29.47 -17.77 -5.53
N VAL A 92 -29.66 -16.60 -6.14
CA VAL A 92 -28.67 -15.95 -7.02
C VAL A 92 -27.58 -15.29 -6.18
N LEU A 93 -27.94 -14.53 -5.14
CA LEU A 93 -26.99 -13.89 -4.22
C LEU A 93 -26.10 -14.91 -3.49
N ARG A 94 -26.64 -16.07 -3.13
CA ARG A 94 -25.84 -17.20 -2.58
C ARG A 94 -24.76 -17.67 -3.56
N ARG A 95 -25.13 -17.88 -4.83
CA ARG A 95 -24.20 -18.31 -5.88
C ARG A 95 -23.15 -17.24 -6.19
N GLU A 96 -23.57 -15.98 -6.27
CA GLU A 96 -22.67 -14.84 -6.50
C GLU A 96 -21.68 -14.66 -5.33
N THR A 97 -22.15 -14.73 -4.08
CA THR A 97 -21.29 -14.62 -2.89
C THR A 97 -20.30 -15.79 -2.80
N LYS A 98 -20.73 -17.00 -3.19
CA LYS A 98 -19.84 -18.18 -3.26
C LYS A 98 -18.82 -18.08 -4.39
N SER A 99 -19.17 -17.41 -5.49
CA SER A 99 -18.28 -17.15 -6.63
C SER A 99 -17.38 -15.93 -6.44
N ALA A 100 -17.75 -15.02 -5.53
CA ALA A 100 -16.99 -13.83 -5.22
C ALA A 100 -15.68 -14.23 -4.54
N TRP A 101 -14.56 -14.04 -5.25
CA TRP A 101 -13.25 -14.29 -4.68
C TRP A 101 -13.01 -13.39 -3.46
N THR A 102 -12.38 -13.98 -2.43
CA THR A 102 -12.01 -13.39 -1.13
C THR A 102 -10.94 -12.31 -1.21
N HIS A 103 -10.90 -11.52 -2.29
CA HIS A 103 -9.87 -10.51 -2.52
C HIS A 103 -9.75 -9.50 -1.37
N ASN A 104 -10.85 -9.17 -0.69
CA ASN A 104 -10.81 -8.28 0.47
C ASN A 104 -10.31 -8.96 1.75
N ILE A 105 -10.70 -10.22 1.99
CA ILE A 105 -10.26 -10.95 3.19
C ILE A 105 -8.77 -11.27 3.09
N ASP A 106 -8.28 -11.69 1.92
CA ASP A 106 -6.85 -11.91 1.70
C ASP A 106 -6.04 -10.61 1.80
N ALA A 107 -6.59 -9.48 1.32
CA ALA A 107 -5.94 -8.19 1.45
C ALA A 107 -5.89 -7.72 2.92
N GLU A 108 -6.99 -7.86 3.67
CA GLU A 108 -7.06 -7.54 5.09
C GLU A 108 -6.13 -8.43 5.92
N GLU A 109 -6.07 -9.73 5.63
CA GLU A 109 -5.14 -10.67 6.25
C GLU A 109 -3.69 -10.24 6.01
N VAL A 110 -3.33 -9.94 4.75
CA VAL A 110 -1.99 -9.48 4.38
C VAL A 110 -1.65 -8.17 5.08
N MET A 111 -2.57 -7.20 5.13
CA MET A 111 -2.37 -5.92 5.80
C MET A 111 -2.26 -6.07 7.32
N GLY A 112 -3.08 -6.93 7.94
CA GLY A 112 -3.01 -7.26 9.36
C GLY A 112 -1.69 -7.93 9.73
N MET A 113 -1.24 -8.90 8.94
CA MET A 113 0.07 -9.54 9.11
C MET A 113 1.23 -8.55 8.96
N PHE A 114 1.15 -7.63 7.99
CA PHE A 114 2.16 -6.60 7.80
C PHE A 114 2.25 -5.66 9.02
N SER A 115 1.11 -5.13 9.47
CA SER A 115 1.01 -4.25 10.63
C SER A 115 1.54 -4.93 11.90
N ALA A 116 1.12 -6.17 12.17
CA ALA A 116 1.58 -6.93 13.32
C ALA A 116 3.11 -7.16 13.30
N LEU A 117 3.68 -7.51 12.14
CA LEU A 117 5.12 -7.72 12.03
C LEU A 117 5.93 -6.42 12.12
N LYS A 118 5.40 -5.30 11.58
CA LYS A 118 6.03 -3.98 11.68
C LYS A 118 6.07 -3.50 13.12
N ASN A 119 5.00 -3.70 13.89
CA ASN A 119 4.96 -3.37 15.32
C ASN A 119 5.95 -4.22 16.12
N LYS A 120 6.11 -5.50 15.79
CA LYS A 120 7.05 -6.40 16.47
C LYS A 120 8.51 -6.08 16.14
N VAL A 121 8.80 -5.68 14.89
CA VAL A 121 10.17 -5.39 14.43
C VAL A 121 10.19 -4.09 13.62
N PRO A 122 10.20 -2.91 14.28
CA PRO A 122 10.05 -1.63 13.62
C PRO A 122 11.24 -1.29 12.70
N SER A 123 12.45 -1.76 13.03
CA SER A 123 13.67 -1.56 12.23
C SER A 123 13.80 -2.52 11.04
N ALA A 124 12.87 -3.48 10.86
CA ALA A 124 12.94 -4.42 9.75
C ALA A 124 12.64 -3.75 8.40
N THR A 125 13.39 -4.16 7.38
CA THR A 125 13.14 -3.75 5.99
C THR A 125 11.86 -4.37 5.45
N ILE A 126 11.19 -3.67 4.52
CA ILE A 126 9.98 -4.18 3.84
C ILE A 126 10.24 -5.52 3.15
N CYS A 127 11.42 -5.69 2.55
CA CYS A 127 11.82 -6.96 1.93
C CYS A 127 11.87 -8.12 2.94
N TYR A 128 12.34 -7.87 4.17
CA TYR A 128 12.35 -8.87 5.22
C TYR A 128 10.92 -9.21 5.68
N LEU A 129 10.10 -8.20 5.93
CA LEU A 129 8.71 -8.37 6.37
C LEU A 129 7.90 -9.17 5.35
N SER A 130 7.95 -8.77 4.07
CA SER A 130 7.26 -9.47 2.98
C SER A 130 7.74 -10.92 2.81
N SER A 131 9.05 -11.18 2.90
CA SER A 131 9.60 -12.54 2.84
C SER A 131 9.12 -13.40 4.01
N LYS A 132 9.07 -12.82 5.22
CA LYS A 132 8.58 -13.49 6.43
C LYS A 132 7.08 -13.81 6.33
N MET A 133 6.26 -12.87 5.87
CA MET A 133 4.83 -13.09 5.63
C MET A 133 4.60 -14.22 4.65
N ARG A 134 5.33 -14.23 3.52
CA ARG A 134 5.25 -15.30 2.52
C ARG A 134 5.68 -16.65 3.10
N ALA A 135 6.74 -16.69 3.91
CA ALA A 135 7.20 -17.91 4.56
C ALA A 135 6.16 -18.47 5.54
N VAL A 136 5.43 -17.60 6.24
CA VAL A 136 4.33 -17.99 7.14
C VAL A 136 3.13 -18.50 6.35
N LYS A 137 2.64 -17.74 5.34
CA LYS A 137 1.47 -18.10 4.53
C LYS A 137 1.70 -19.42 3.78
N ASN A 138 2.89 -19.60 3.20
CA ASN A 138 3.26 -20.82 2.47
C ASN A 138 3.70 -21.98 3.39
N ARG A 139 3.64 -21.80 4.71
CA ARG A 139 4.09 -22.80 5.71
C ARG A 139 5.52 -23.29 5.47
N THR A 140 6.37 -22.45 4.88
CA THR A 140 7.72 -22.82 4.44
C THR A 140 8.59 -23.22 5.62
N VAL A 141 8.43 -22.58 6.78
CA VAL A 141 9.17 -22.96 8.02
C VAL A 141 8.80 -24.38 8.45
N LYS A 142 7.49 -24.69 8.53
CA LYS A 142 7.02 -26.04 8.88
C LYS A 142 7.48 -27.09 7.88
N TYR A 143 7.56 -26.75 6.59
CA TYR A 143 8.08 -27.63 5.56
C TYR A 143 9.58 -27.92 5.76
N LEU A 144 10.38 -26.89 6.05
CA LEU A 144 11.81 -27.04 6.31
C LEU A 144 12.08 -27.84 7.59
N ASP A 145 11.26 -27.69 8.62
CA ASP A 145 11.43 -28.42 9.89
C ASP A 145 11.14 -29.93 9.77
N LYS A 146 10.35 -30.34 8.78
CA LYS A 146 10.08 -31.76 8.47
C LYS A 146 11.23 -32.44 7.70
N MET A 147 12.21 -31.68 7.21
CA MET A 147 13.30 -32.23 6.42
C MET A 147 14.48 -32.69 7.29
N PRO A 148 15.29 -33.66 6.80
CA PRO A 148 16.58 -33.97 7.41
C PRO A 148 17.48 -32.73 7.50
N LYS A 149 18.23 -32.61 8.61
CA LYS A 149 19.04 -31.43 8.93
C LYS A 149 20.02 -31.06 7.80
N GLU A 150 20.70 -32.05 7.22
CA GLU A 150 21.68 -31.85 6.14
C GLU A 150 21.04 -31.22 4.89
N ARG A 151 19.88 -31.74 4.48
CA ARG A 151 19.14 -31.23 3.32
C ARG A 151 18.62 -29.82 3.57
N ARG A 152 18.15 -29.53 4.79
CA ARG A 152 17.71 -28.20 5.21
C ARG A 152 18.86 -27.18 5.15
N GLU A 153 20.04 -27.53 5.66
CA GLU A 153 21.22 -26.65 5.61
C GLU A 153 21.69 -26.36 4.19
N LEU A 154 21.69 -27.38 3.32
CA LEU A 154 22.03 -27.21 1.91
C LEU A 154 21.08 -26.22 1.20
N ILE A 155 19.77 -26.35 1.46
CA ILE A 155 18.75 -25.44 0.91
C ILE A 155 18.96 -24.01 1.42
N LEU A 156 19.23 -23.84 2.72
CA LEU A 156 19.50 -22.52 3.31
C LEU A 156 20.75 -21.87 2.70
N LYS A 157 21.86 -22.61 2.55
CA LYS A 157 23.07 -22.11 1.90
C LYS A 157 22.80 -21.67 0.46
N LYS A 158 22.07 -22.48 -0.32
CA LYS A 158 21.66 -22.12 -1.69
C LYS A 158 20.78 -20.87 -1.71
N ALA A 159 19.80 -20.77 -0.82
CA ALA A 159 18.89 -19.62 -0.74
C ALA A 159 19.65 -18.31 -0.43
N ILE A 160 20.64 -18.35 0.47
CA ILE A 160 21.50 -17.20 0.77
C ILE A 160 22.27 -16.77 -0.49
N ASN A 161 22.88 -17.71 -1.21
CA ASN A 161 23.62 -17.42 -2.44
C ASN A 161 22.72 -16.82 -3.53
N PHE A 162 21.50 -17.34 -3.70
CA PHE A 162 20.52 -16.77 -4.63
C PHE A 162 20.10 -15.35 -4.23
N ALA A 163 19.85 -15.11 -2.94
CA ALA A 163 19.48 -13.80 -2.43
C ALA A 163 20.60 -12.77 -2.69
N GLN A 164 21.87 -13.15 -2.49
CA GLN A 164 23.01 -12.29 -2.80
C GLN A 164 23.09 -11.95 -4.31
N LYS A 165 23.00 -12.97 -5.18
CA LYS A 165 22.99 -12.76 -6.64
C LYS A 165 21.83 -11.86 -7.08
N GLN A 166 20.65 -12.03 -6.50
CA GLN A 166 19.48 -11.21 -6.79
C GLN A 166 19.69 -9.74 -6.36
N ARG A 167 20.27 -9.50 -5.18
CA ARG A 167 20.61 -8.14 -4.71
C ARG A 167 21.61 -7.45 -5.64
N GLN A 168 22.65 -8.16 -6.08
CA GLN A 168 23.63 -7.63 -7.04
C GLN A 168 22.98 -7.26 -8.37
N ARG A 169 22.14 -8.15 -8.93
CA ARG A 169 21.38 -7.87 -10.16
C ARG A 169 20.47 -6.64 -10.01
N LYS A 170 19.78 -6.50 -8.88
CA LYS A 170 18.92 -5.35 -8.60
C LYS A 170 19.71 -4.04 -8.54
N ARG A 171 20.87 -4.04 -7.87
CA ARG A 171 21.77 -2.87 -7.83
C ARG A 171 22.24 -2.46 -9.23
N LYS A 172 22.68 -3.43 -10.04
CA LYS A 172 23.10 -3.15 -11.44
C LYS A 172 21.95 -2.56 -12.26
N LYS A 173 20.75 -3.17 -12.18
CA LYS A 173 19.56 -2.64 -12.86
C LYS A 173 19.22 -1.21 -12.43
N GLN A 174 19.30 -0.93 -11.13
CA GLN A 174 19.01 0.40 -10.60
C GLN A 174 20.02 1.45 -11.07
N LYS A 175 21.31 1.09 -11.17
CA LYS A 175 22.34 1.95 -11.75
C LYS A 175 22.02 2.30 -13.21
N ASN A 176 21.70 1.29 -14.03
CA ASN A 176 21.33 1.50 -15.43
C ASN A 176 20.10 2.40 -15.59
N ILE A 177 19.08 2.24 -14.72
CA ILE A 177 17.89 3.09 -14.74
C ILE A 177 18.26 4.55 -14.40
N LEU A 178 19.12 4.77 -13.41
CA LEU A 178 19.55 6.12 -13.04
C LEU A 178 20.36 6.79 -14.15
N GLU A 179 21.26 6.05 -14.81
CA GLU A 179 22.01 6.55 -15.97
C GLU A 179 21.06 6.94 -17.12
N GLU A 180 20.07 6.11 -17.44
CA GLU A 180 19.06 6.42 -18.45
C GLU A 180 18.23 7.66 -18.10
N ILE A 181 17.87 7.84 -16.83
CA ILE A 181 17.15 9.04 -16.37
C ILE A 181 18.02 10.29 -16.57
N LEU A 182 19.30 10.22 -16.22
CA LEU A 182 20.25 11.33 -16.42
C LEU A 182 20.39 11.69 -17.91
N ASN A 183 20.52 10.69 -18.78
CA ASN A 183 20.60 10.90 -20.22
C ASN A 183 19.36 11.61 -20.76
N ARG A 184 18.16 11.17 -20.37
CA ARG A 184 16.90 11.79 -20.79
C ARG A 184 16.74 13.22 -20.30
N MET A 185 17.23 13.52 -19.10
CA MET A 185 17.24 14.90 -18.60
C MET A 185 18.17 15.78 -19.44
N ALA A 186 19.38 15.30 -19.75
CA ALA A 186 20.32 16.01 -20.61
C ALA A 186 19.76 16.25 -22.02
N GLU A 187 19.16 15.24 -22.64
CA GLU A 187 18.51 15.38 -23.96
C GLU A 187 17.39 16.42 -23.93
N LYS A 188 16.56 16.41 -22.87
CA LYS A 188 15.47 17.37 -22.71
C LYS A 188 15.98 18.79 -22.54
N ASP A 189 17.06 18.98 -21.78
CA ASP A 189 17.66 20.30 -21.59
C ASP A 189 18.32 20.80 -22.88
N GLN A 190 19.05 19.95 -23.60
CA GLN A 190 19.59 20.27 -24.92
C GLN A 190 18.48 20.63 -25.93
N ALA A 191 17.34 19.94 -25.89
CA ALA A 191 16.20 20.24 -26.75
C ALA A 191 15.58 21.61 -26.44
N LYS A 192 15.51 22.00 -25.15
CA LYS A 192 15.06 23.35 -24.75
C LYS A 192 16.02 24.41 -25.26
N ASP A 193 17.33 24.21 -25.09
CA ASP A 193 18.35 25.16 -25.53
C ASP A 193 18.34 25.32 -27.05
N ASN A 194 18.22 24.22 -27.78
CA ASN A 194 18.07 24.24 -29.24
C ASN A 194 16.78 24.94 -29.68
N ALA A 195 15.67 24.75 -28.96
CA ALA A 195 14.41 25.45 -29.25
C ALA A 195 14.51 26.96 -28.97
N ALA A 196 15.16 27.35 -27.87
CA ALA A 196 15.43 28.75 -27.55
C ALA A 196 16.32 29.39 -28.63
N ARG A 197 17.40 28.70 -29.02
CA ARG A 197 18.29 29.11 -30.11
C ARG A 197 17.52 29.29 -31.42
N ARG A 198 16.71 28.32 -31.84
CA ARG A 198 15.91 28.41 -33.06
C ARG A 198 14.93 29.58 -33.04
N LYS A 199 14.33 29.89 -31.88
CA LYS A 199 13.45 31.07 -31.72
C LYS A 199 14.23 32.36 -31.93
N VAL A 200 15.43 32.46 -31.36
CA VAL A 200 16.31 33.63 -31.53
C VAL A 200 16.76 33.75 -32.99
N GLU A 201 17.24 32.67 -33.60
CA GLU A 201 17.65 32.65 -35.02
C GLU A 201 16.50 33.04 -35.95
N LYS A 202 15.27 32.59 -35.68
CA LYS A 202 14.09 32.97 -36.47
C LYS A 202 13.81 34.48 -36.37
N LYS A 203 13.80 35.04 -35.15
CA LYS A 203 13.64 36.48 -34.93
C LYS A 203 14.72 37.28 -35.66
N LEU A 204 15.98 36.82 -35.61
CA LEU A 204 17.10 37.48 -36.29
C LEU A 204 16.98 37.43 -37.82
N LYS A 205 16.45 36.35 -38.40
CA LYS A 205 16.24 36.24 -39.86
C LYS A 205 15.13 37.15 -40.38
N GLU A 206 14.12 37.43 -39.57
CA GLU A 206 13.00 38.31 -39.92
C GLU A 206 13.38 39.79 -39.88
N ILE A 207 14.42 40.15 -39.13
CA ILE A 207 14.95 41.52 -39.06
C ILE A 207 15.99 41.69 -40.17
N LYS A 208 15.62 42.33 -41.28
CA LYS A 208 16.57 42.85 -42.27
C LYS A 208 16.14 44.26 -42.72
N PRO A 209 17.05 45.26 -42.73
CA PRO A 209 18.47 45.19 -42.34
C PRO A 209 18.65 45.07 -40.81
N ILE A 210 19.71 44.36 -40.39
CA ILE A 210 20.06 44.21 -38.97
C ILE A 210 20.79 45.49 -38.54
N ASN A 211 20.07 46.44 -37.95
CA ASN A 211 20.63 47.68 -37.42
C ASN A 211 20.41 47.77 -35.89
N LYS A 212 21.26 48.54 -35.19
CA LYS A 212 21.23 48.73 -33.73
C LYS A 212 19.84 48.99 -33.13
N ASN A 213 19.07 49.88 -33.75
CA ASN A 213 17.72 50.24 -33.27
C ASN A 213 16.74 49.07 -33.39
N THR A 214 16.81 48.30 -34.48
CA THR A 214 15.95 47.14 -34.71
C THR A 214 16.26 45.95 -33.79
N LEU A 215 17.50 45.79 -33.34
CA LEU A 215 17.88 44.75 -32.36
C LEU A 215 17.40 45.09 -30.94
N LEU A 216 17.52 46.35 -30.52
CA LEU A 216 17.04 46.83 -29.23
C LEU A 216 15.50 46.81 -29.13
N GLU A 217 14.78 46.99 -30.24
CA GLU A 217 13.32 46.82 -30.28
C GLU A 217 12.88 45.37 -30.05
N VAL A 218 13.60 44.39 -30.62
CA VAL A 218 13.22 42.96 -30.53
C VAL A 218 13.77 42.28 -29.28
N PHE A 219 14.86 42.80 -28.72
CA PHE A 219 15.49 42.34 -27.48
C PHE A 219 15.80 43.52 -26.56
N PRO A 220 14.79 44.08 -25.86
CA PRO A 220 14.94 45.28 -25.04
C PRO A 220 15.85 45.11 -23.83
N ASP A 221 16.06 43.87 -23.37
CA ASP A 221 16.90 43.54 -22.21
C ASP A 221 18.36 43.24 -22.57
N LEU A 222 18.79 43.51 -23.81
CA LEU A 222 20.18 43.27 -24.23
C LEU A 222 21.12 44.23 -23.49
N ARG A 223 21.83 43.74 -22.46
CA ARG A 223 22.82 44.50 -21.68
C ARG A 223 24.20 44.61 -22.33
N VAL A 224 24.32 44.15 -23.57
CA VAL A 224 25.60 44.00 -24.27
C VAL A 224 25.88 45.31 -25.04
N THR A 225 27.10 45.81 -24.97
CA THR A 225 27.51 47.03 -25.70
C THR A 225 27.47 46.77 -27.21
N VAL A 226 27.25 47.82 -27.99
CA VAL A 226 27.06 47.70 -29.46
C VAL A 226 28.32 47.13 -30.13
N GLU A 227 29.49 47.55 -29.65
CA GLU A 227 30.80 47.10 -30.13
C GLU A 227 30.96 45.59 -29.96
N THR A 228 30.54 45.03 -28.81
CA THR A 228 30.66 43.59 -28.56
C THR A 228 29.70 42.75 -29.39
N LEU A 229 28.57 43.32 -29.87
CA LEU A 229 27.67 42.64 -30.81
C LEU A 229 28.21 42.65 -32.24
N GLU A 230 28.77 43.78 -32.68
CA GLU A 230 29.40 43.90 -34.01
C GLU A 230 30.63 43.00 -34.09
N GLU A 231 31.49 43.00 -33.06
CA GLU A 231 32.63 42.09 -32.96
C GLU A 231 32.21 40.61 -32.91
N LEU A 232 31.06 40.29 -32.32
CA LEU A 232 30.53 38.92 -32.27
C LEU A 232 29.93 38.49 -33.62
N LEU A 233 29.24 39.38 -34.32
CA LEU A 233 28.70 39.15 -35.67
C LEU A 233 29.81 39.07 -36.73
N GLU A 234 30.91 39.82 -36.55
CA GLU A 234 32.12 39.74 -37.36
C GLU A 234 33.05 38.58 -36.97
N GLY A 235 32.71 37.82 -35.92
CA GLY A 235 33.46 36.64 -35.49
C GLY A 235 34.78 36.92 -34.76
N LYS A 236 34.98 38.13 -34.23
CA LYS A 236 36.19 38.57 -33.52
C LYS A 236 36.20 38.17 -32.03
N LEU A 237 35.05 37.84 -31.44
CA LEU A 237 34.87 37.74 -29.99
C LEU A 237 34.55 36.32 -29.49
N TRP A 238 35.37 35.32 -29.80
CA TRP A 238 35.09 33.92 -29.40
C TRP A 238 35.45 33.58 -27.95
N ALA A 239 36.36 34.34 -27.33
CA ALA A 239 36.90 34.01 -26.01
C ALA A 239 36.01 34.42 -24.82
N GLU A 240 35.23 35.51 -24.94
CA GLU A 240 34.45 36.06 -23.82
C GLU A 240 33.00 35.56 -23.77
N ILE A 241 32.49 34.94 -24.84
CA ILE A 241 31.11 34.42 -24.92
C ILE A 241 30.84 33.36 -23.83
N CYS A 242 31.87 32.58 -23.46
CA CYS A 242 31.76 31.61 -22.37
C CYS A 242 31.56 32.26 -20.98
N ALA A 243 31.99 33.52 -20.79
CA ALA A 243 31.86 34.25 -19.54
C ALA A 243 30.51 34.99 -19.42
N ILE A 244 30.00 35.55 -20.53
CA ILE A 244 28.79 36.39 -20.54
C ILE A 244 27.51 35.56 -20.37
N PHE A 245 27.46 34.33 -20.88
CA PHE A 245 26.28 33.45 -20.77
C PHE A 245 26.28 32.54 -19.53
N GLY A 246 27.27 32.65 -18.64
CA GLY A 246 27.37 31.83 -17.42
C GLY A 246 27.47 30.31 -17.67
N MET A 247 27.71 29.90 -18.91
CA MET A 247 27.83 28.49 -19.29
C MET A 247 29.29 28.04 -19.11
N LYS A 248 29.58 27.40 -17.97
CA LYS A 248 30.77 26.57 -17.83
C LYS A 248 30.64 25.33 -18.72
N THR A 249 30.99 25.43 -20.00
CA THR A 249 31.32 24.24 -20.79
C THR A 249 32.62 24.45 -21.55
N THR A 250 33.58 23.60 -21.22
CA THR A 250 34.82 23.39 -21.94
C THR A 250 34.52 22.82 -23.33
N CYS A 251 34.23 23.68 -24.30
CA CYS A 251 34.24 23.27 -25.71
C CYS A 251 35.67 23.37 -26.24
N ARG A 252 36.48 22.34 -25.96
CA ARG A 252 37.60 22.00 -26.83
C ARG A 252 37.01 21.28 -28.03
N TYR A 253 36.97 21.93 -29.20
CA TYR A 253 37.02 21.16 -30.44
C TYR A 253 37.97 21.79 -31.44
N HIS A 254 38.81 20.88 -31.94
CA HIS A 254 39.77 21.02 -33.00
C HIS A 254 39.17 21.75 -34.20
N ILE A 255 39.91 22.76 -34.64
CA ILE A 255 39.92 23.21 -36.02
C ILE A 255 40.37 22.01 -36.85
N MET A 256 39.47 21.48 -37.68
CA MET A 256 39.85 20.82 -38.93
C MET A 256 39.39 21.73 -40.05
N ASP A 257 40.28 21.82 -41.05
CA ASP A 257 40.35 22.80 -42.14
C ASP A 257 39.05 23.05 -42.92
#